data_AF-A0A8X6MQA5-F1
#
_entry.id   AF-A0A8X6MQA5-F1
#
_cell.length_a   1.000
_cell.length_b   1.000
_cell.length_c   1.000
_cell.angle_alpha   90.00
_cell.angle_beta   90.00
_cell.angle_gamma   90.00
#
_symmetry.space_group_name_H-M   'P 1'
#
loop_
_entity.id
_entity.type
_entity.pdbx_description
1 polymer ?
#
loop_
_entity_poly.entity_id
_entity_poly.type
_entity_poly.pdbx_seq_one_letter_code
_entity_poly.pdbx_strand_id
1 'polypeptide(L)'
;MLATQTMNQATYCCTGCYSLPDLYHYGLGLDRYTHFTSPIRRYADILVHRCLLAAVEETDSNIKMDSSEIEKLCNHMNIKHRAAQDLE
;
A
#
# COMPACT_ATOMS: atom_id res chain seq x y z
N MET A 1 23.28 4.40 -7.23
CA MET A 1 23.32 5.52 -6.27
C MET A 1 23.58 4.95 -4.89
N LEU A 2 24.75 5.21 -4.30
CA LEU A 2 25.10 4.67 -2.97
C LEU A 2 24.09 5.09 -1.88
N ALA A 3 23.54 6.30 -1.99
CA ALA A 3 22.56 6.82 -1.04
C ALA A 3 21.21 6.08 -1.04
N THR A 4 20.78 5.50 -2.17
CA THR A 4 19.50 4.75 -2.22
C THR A 4 19.62 3.34 -1.66
N GLN A 5 20.84 2.79 -1.59
CA GLN A 5 21.11 1.45 -1.06
C GLN A 5 21.07 1.40 0.48
N THR A 6 21.26 2.55 1.14
CA THR A 6 21.22 2.66 2.60
C THR A 6 19.83 3.03 3.14
N MET A 7 18.85 3.28 2.25
CA MET A 7 17.48 3.61 2.63
C MET A 7 16.68 2.35 2.95
N ASN A 8 15.78 2.44 3.93
CA ASN A 8 14.79 1.40 4.17
C ASN A 8 13.86 1.26 2.95
N GLN A 9 13.49 0.03 2.62
CA GLN A 9 12.50 -0.23 1.56
C GLN A 9 11.11 0.25 1.98
N ALA A 10 10.39 0.86 1.04
CA ALA A 10 8.99 1.22 1.24
C ALA A 10 8.11 -0.05 1.33
N THR A 11 7.15 -0.03 2.24
CA THR A 11 6.23 -1.15 2.48
C THR A 11 4.78 -0.69 2.40
N TYR A 12 3.91 -1.57 1.93
CA TYR A 12 2.46 -1.44 2.07
C TYR A 12 2.08 -1.71 3.53
N CYS A 13 1.15 -0.92 4.06
CA CYS A 13 0.61 -1.05 5.41
C CYS A 13 -0.87 -0.64 5.45
N CYS A 14 -1.61 -1.12 6.46
CA CYS A 14 -2.97 -0.67 6.72
C CYS A 14 -2.98 0.64 7.52
N THR A 15 -3.66 1.68 7.05
CA THR A 15 -3.73 2.97 7.76
C THR A 15 -4.37 2.89 9.14
N GLY A 16 -5.18 1.86 9.43
CA GLY A 16 -5.82 1.65 10.73
C GLY A 16 -4.92 1.00 11.79
N CYS A 17 -3.76 0.48 11.39
CA CYS A 17 -2.83 -0.22 12.29
C CYS A 17 -1.66 0.67 12.78
N TYR A 18 -1.51 1.87 12.21
CA TYR A 18 -0.36 2.75 12.42
C TYR A 18 -0.78 4.17 12.80
N SER A 19 0.11 4.90 13.48
CA SER A 19 -0.12 6.31 13.81
C SER A 19 0.22 7.23 12.63
N LEU A 20 -0.27 8.47 12.63
CA LEU A 20 -0.05 9.41 11.52
C LEU A 20 1.44 9.64 11.17
N PRO A 21 2.35 9.84 12.14
CA PRO A 21 3.78 9.97 11.85
C PRO A 21 4.38 8.76 11.14
N ASP A 22 3.85 7.55 11.39
CA ASP A 22 4.38 6.31 10.82
C ASP A 22 4.01 6.14 9.33
N LEU A 23 3.02 6.90 8.83
CA LEU A 23 2.58 6.86 7.43
C LEU A 23 3.40 7.76 6.50
N TYR A 24 4.37 8.50 7.05
CA TYR A 24 5.18 9.45 6.30
C TYR A 24 6.09 8.75 5.28
N HIS A 25 5.98 9.13 4.01
CA HIS A 25 6.78 8.57 2.93
C HIS A 25 8.06 9.39 2.71
N TYR A 26 9.12 9.06 3.45
CA TYR A 26 10.39 9.78 3.44
C TYR A 26 10.98 10.02 2.04
N GLY A 27 10.98 9.01 1.17
CA GLY A 27 11.53 9.14 -0.19
C GLY A 27 10.77 10.09 -1.11
N LEU A 28 9.53 10.46 -0.77
CA LEU A 28 8.69 11.38 -1.56
C LEU A 28 8.39 12.69 -0.83
N GLY A 29 8.71 12.78 0.47
CA GLY A 29 8.41 13.95 1.28
C GLY A 29 6.90 14.19 1.51
N LEU A 30 6.10 13.12 1.53
CA LEU A 30 4.63 13.19 1.65
C LEU A 30 4.13 12.53 2.94
N ASP A 31 3.11 13.10 3.58
CA ASP A 31 2.51 12.56 4.81
C ASP A 31 1.78 11.23 4.60
N ARG A 32 1.21 11.02 3.40
CA ARG A 32 0.53 9.79 3.01
C ARG A 32 0.74 9.54 1.53
N TYR A 33 0.93 8.28 1.18
CA TYR A 33 1.08 7.86 -0.20
C TYR A 33 0.49 6.47 -0.43
N THR A 34 -0.01 6.22 -1.65
CA THR A 34 -0.49 4.90 -2.06
C THR A 34 -0.31 4.71 -3.56
N HIS A 35 -0.32 3.46 -4.02
CA HIS A 35 -0.31 3.12 -5.44
C HIS A 35 -1.72 3.02 -6.00
N PHE A 36 -1.94 3.65 -7.16
CA PHE A 36 -3.25 3.68 -7.83
C PHE A 36 -3.20 3.51 -9.36
N THR A 37 -2.08 3.88 -9.99
CA THR A 37 -1.97 4.06 -11.45
C THR A 37 -1.76 2.77 -12.27
N SER A 38 -1.62 1.60 -11.65
CA SER A 38 -1.27 0.35 -12.37
C SER A 38 -2.01 -0.90 -11.85
N PRO A 39 -3.36 -0.93 -11.85
CA PRO A 39 -4.15 -2.06 -11.35
C PRO A 39 -3.90 -3.38 -12.08
N ILE A 40 -3.45 -3.37 -13.33
CA ILE A 40 -3.19 -4.59 -14.11
C ILE A 40 -1.99 -5.38 -13.54
N ARG A 41 -0.99 -4.70 -12.98
CA ARG A 41 0.29 -5.31 -12.56
C ARG A 41 0.56 -5.26 -11.06
N ARG A 42 -0.30 -4.58 -10.28
CA ARG A 42 -0.15 -4.43 -8.84
C ARG A 42 -1.49 -4.60 -8.15
N TYR A 43 -1.56 -5.56 -7.24
CA TYR A 43 -2.78 -5.84 -6.49
C TYR A 43 -3.16 -4.70 -5.53
N ALA A 44 -2.17 -3.96 -5.01
CA ALA A 44 -2.40 -2.78 -4.16
C ALA A 44 -3.29 -1.75 -4.86
N ASP A 45 -3.02 -1.43 -6.13
CA ASP A 45 -3.83 -0.51 -6.91
C ASP A 45 -5.29 -1.00 -7.03
N ILE A 46 -5.53 -2.30 -7.24
CA ILE A 46 -6.90 -2.86 -7.31
C ILE A 46 -7.68 -2.59 -6.01
N LEU A 47 -7.04 -2.79 -4.85
CA LEU A 47 -7.66 -2.52 -3.56
C LEU A 47 -8.02 -1.03 -3.43
N VAL A 48 -7.09 -0.14 -3.78
CA VAL A 48 -7.32 1.30 -3.72
C VAL A 48 -8.43 1.74 -4.68
N HIS A 49 -8.48 1.19 -5.90
CA HIS A 49 -9.58 1.42 -6.85
C HIS A 49 -10.93 1.04 -6.25
N ARG A 50 -11.03 -0.11 -5.58
CA ARG A 50 -12.26 -0.54 -4.89
C ARG A 50 -12.63 0.40 -3.74
N CYS A 51 -11.67 0.77 -2.90
CA CYS A 51 -11.89 1.71 -1.79
C CYS A 51 -12.30 3.10 -2.29
N LEU A 52 -11.73 3.56 -3.41
CA LEU A 52 -12.08 4.85 -3.98
C LEU A 52 -13.51 4.84 -4.55
N LEU A 53 -13.89 3.76 -5.25
CA LEU A 53 -15.25 3.60 -5.75
C LEU A 53 -16.27 3.61 -4.60
N ALA A 54 -15.96 2.87 -3.52
CA ALA A 54 -16.75 2.86 -2.29
C ALA A 54 -16.92 4.25 -1.66
N ALA A 55 -15.84 5.03 -1.63
CA ALA A 55 -15.84 6.37 -1.04
C ALA A 55 -16.58 7.40 -1.90
N VAL A 56 -16.62 7.23 -3.22
CA VAL A 56 -17.23 8.21 -4.14
C VAL A 56 -18.71 7.91 -4.42
N GLU A 57 -19.08 6.64 -4.60
CA GLU A 57 -20.44 6.29 -5.04
C GLU A 57 -21.45 6.16 -3.89
N GLU A 58 -21.02 6.31 -2.62
CA GLU A 58 -21.81 5.98 -1.41
C GLU A 58 -22.51 4.61 -1.49
N THR A 59 -22.03 3.74 -2.37
CA THR A 59 -22.51 2.37 -2.42
C THR A 59 -21.97 1.68 -1.18
N ASP A 60 -22.86 0.93 -0.52
CA ASP A 60 -22.58 0.01 0.59
C ASP A 60 -21.75 -1.19 0.09
N SER A 61 -20.73 -0.87 -0.72
CA SER A 61 -19.74 -1.77 -1.24
C SER A 61 -19.06 -2.35 -0.02
N ASN A 62 -19.23 -3.66 0.08
CA ASN A 62 -19.03 -4.50 1.25
C ASN A 62 -17.55 -4.65 1.62
N ILE A 63 -16.77 -3.57 1.55
CA ILE A 63 -15.37 -3.50 1.98
C ILE A 63 -15.37 -3.26 3.50
N LYS A 64 -16.13 -4.06 4.25
CA LYS A 64 -15.87 -4.27 5.68
C LYS A 64 -14.73 -5.26 5.79
N MET A 65 -13.54 -4.84 5.36
CA MET A 65 -12.33 -5.62 5.61
C MET A 65 -11.81 -5.22 6.98
N ASP A 66 -11.60 -6.22 7.85
CA ASP A 66 -11.02 -5.98 9.15
C ASP A 66 -9.57 -5.45 8.99
N SER A 67 -9.16 -4.53 9.86
CA SER A 67 -7.82 -3.92 9.79
C SER A 67 -6.72 -4.99 9.87
N SER A 68 -6.94 -6.07 10.66
CA SER A 68 -5.99 -7.19 10.76
C SER A 68 -5.85 -7.96 9.46
N GLU A 69 -6.95 -8.15 8.72
CA GLU A 69 -6.93 -8.85 7.44
C GLU A 69 -6.23 -8.04 6.35
N ILE A 70 -6.48 -6.72 6.31
CA ILE A 70 -5.78 -5.81 5.39
C ILE A 70 -4.28 -5.83 5.68
N GLU A 71 -3.89 -5.82 6.96
CA GLU A 71 -2.47 -5.85 7.34
C GLU A 71 -1.78 -7.15 6.89
N LYS A 72 -2.44 -8.31 7.03
CA LYS A 72 -1.92 -9.58 6.49
C LYS A 72 -1.75 -9.53 4.97
N LEU A 73 -2.70 -8.91 4.27
CA LEU A 73 -2.66 -8.75 2.82
C LEU A 73 -1.53 -7.80 2.39
N CYS A 74 -1.32 -6.70 3.11
CA CYS A 74 -0.19 -5.80 2.93
C CYS A 74 1.15 -6.53 3.07
N ASN A 75 1.30 -7.35 4.11
CA ASN A 75 2.48 -8.18 4.30
C ASN A 75 2.70 -9.17 3.15
N HIS A 76 1.64 -9.82 2.67
CA HIS A 76 1.73 -10.69 1.50
C HIS A 76 2.20 -9.94 0.24
N MET A 77 1.66 -8.75 -0.02
CA MET A 77 2.07 -7.91 -1.16
C MET A 77 3.53 -7.47 -1.04
N ASN A 78 4.01 -7.12 0.16
CA ASN A 78 5.40 -6.75 0.41
C ASN A 78 6.36 -7.89 0.06
N ILE A 79 6.05 -9.12 0.49
CA ILE A 79 6.88 -10.30 0.18
C ILE A 79 6.94 -10.53 -1.32
N LYS A 80 5.79 -10.47 -2.01
CA LYS A 80 5.73 -10.66 -3.47
C LYS A 80 6.46 -9.55 -4.23
N HIS A 81 6.35 -8.31 -3.76
CA HIS A 81 7.05 -7.18 -4.36
C HIS A 81 8.56 -7.33 -4.25
N ARG A 82 9.08 -7.70 -3.07
CA ARG A 82 10.51 -7.94 -2.86
C ARG A 82 11.01 -9.09 -3.72
N ALA A 83 10.31 -10.23 -3.71
CA ALA A 83 10.69 -11.38 -4.53
C ALA A 83 10.70 -11.07 -6.03
N ALA A 84 9.82 -10.17 -6.50
CA ALA A 84 9.83 -9.72 -7.90
C ALA A 84 11.03 -8.82 -8.22
N GLN A 85 11.44 -7.94 -7.29
CA GLN A 85 12.62 -7.09 -7.46
C GLN A 85 13.94 -7.87 -7.44
N ASP A 86 14.03 -8.93 -6.63
CA ASP A 86 15.24 -9.74 -6.51
C ASP A 86 15.50 -10.63 -7.76
N LEU A 87 14.48 -10.81 -8.61
CA LEU A 87 14.58 -11.56 -9.86
C LEU A 87 15.00 -10.70 -11.07
N GLU A 88 15.03 -9.37 -10.91
CA GLU A 88 15.51 -8.40 -11.91
C GLU A 88 17.02 -8.18 -11.81
#